data_AF-A0A964GHE4-F1
#
_entry.id   AF-A0A964GHE4-F1
#
_cell.length_a   1.000
_cell.length_b   1.000
_cell.length_c   1.000
_cell.angle_alpha   90.00
_cell.angle_beta   90.00
_cell.angle_gamma   90.00
#
_symmetry.space_group_name_H-M   'P 1'
#
loop_
_entity.id
_entity.type
_entity.pdbx_description
1 polymer ?
#
loop_
_entity_poly.entity_id
_entity_poly.type
_entity_poly.pdbx_seq_one_letter_code
_entity_poly.pdbx_strand_id
1 'polypeptide(L)'
;MDIKILEDALLPWLRVSTWHTKHFKDDERFHQAIHVAFGQLGPSISPEDFEQAIKNVLSERYPGQEKSMSDSIEHFVRRAEEIGSYLLDVRNLR
;
A
#
# COMPACT_ATOMS: atom_id res chain seq x y z
N MET A 1 -3.18 -11.67 8.87
CA MET A 1 -1.97 -10.83 8.74
C MET A 1 -1.93 -9.83 9.89
N ASP A 2 -0.75 -9.36 10.30
CA ASP A 2 -0.65 -8.27 11.28
C ASP A 2 -0.95 -6.93 10.57
N ILE A 3 -2.22 -6.53 10.63
CA ILE A 3 -2.70 -5.32 9.93
C ILE A 3 -2.04 -4.05 10.47
N LYS A 4 -1.63 -4.03 11.75
CA LYS A 4 -1.05 -2.83 12.36
C LYS A 4 0.36 -2.59 11.84
N ILE A 5 1.15 -3.65 11.67
CA ILE A 5 2.46 -3.55 11.00
C ILE A 5 2.31 -3.03 9.57
N LEU A 6 1.27 -3.48 8.84
CA LEU A 6 1.02 -3.01 7.48
C LEU A 6 0.62 -1.52 7.46
N GLU A 7 -0.28 -1.09 8.35
CA GLU A 7 -0.65 0.32 8.50
C GLU A 7 0.56 1.21 8.80
N ASP A 8 1.40 0.80 9.75
CA ASP A 8 2.61 1.53 10.14
C ASP A 8 3.62 1.64 8.99
N ALA A 9 3.77 0.57 8.19
CA ALA A 9 4.62 0.57 6.99
C ALA A 9 4.08 1.50 5.89
N LEU A 10 2.75 1.61 5.73
CA LEU A 10 2.10 2.44 4.72
C LEU A 10 1.98 3.92 5.12
N LEU A 11 2.02 4.22 6.42
CA LEU A 11 1.83 5.57 6.96
C LEU A 11 2.75 6.65 6.35
N PRO A 12 4.06 6.42 6.10
CA PRO A 12 4.94 7.44 5.52
C PRO A 12 4.52 7.94 4.13
N TRP A 13 3.83 7.10 3.37
CA TRP A 13 3.26 7.42 2.06
C TRP A 13 1.89 8.10 2.21
N LEU A 14 0.97 7.49 2.95
CA LEU A 14 -0.43 7.95 3.07
C LEU A 14 -0.60 9.25 3.87
N ARG A 15 0.38 9.60 4.74
CA ARG A 15 0.34 10.86 5.51
C ARG A 15 0.45 12.13 4.66
N VAL A 16 0.82 12.02 3.40
CA VAL A 16 0.94 13.17 2.48
C VAL A 16 -0.34 13.29 1.67
N SER A 17 -1.00 14.44 1.66
CA SER A 17 -2.30 14.61 0.97
C SER A 17 -2.25 14.40 -0.54
N THR A 18 -1.06 14.45 -1.14
CA THR A 18 -0.84 14.19 -2.56
C THR A 18 -0.63 12.72 -2.90
N TRP A 19 -0.70 11.78 -1.94
CA TRP A 19 -0.37 10.35 -2.12
C TRP A 19 -0.99 9.71 -3.39
N HIS A 20 -2.18 10.17 -3.76
CA HIS A 20 -2.96 9.71 -4.92
C HIS A 20 -2.65 10.39 -6.28
N THR A 21 -1.80 11.43 -6.33
CA THR A 21 -1.67 12.27 -7.55
C THR A 21 -0.83 11.64 -8.67
N LYS A 22 -0.24 10.47 -8.43
CA LYS A 22 0.66 9.75 -9.37
C LYS A 22 1.88 10.57 -9.79
N HIS A 23 2.22 11.60 -9.02
CA HIS A 23 3.46 12.33 -9.20
C HIS A 23 4.64 11.42 -8.80
N PHE A 24 5.79 11.57 -9.46
CA PHE A 24 6.93 10.66 -9.27
C PHE A 24 7.40 10.53 -7.81
N LYS A 25 7.26 11.60 -7.01
CA LYS A 25 7.57 11.57 -5.56
C LYS A 25 6.54 10.81 -4.72
N ASP A 26 5.29 10.73 -5.16
CA ASP A 26 4.28 9.93 -4.48
C ASP A 26 4.50 8.45 -4.78
N ASP A 27 4.83 8.12 -6.03
CA ASP A 27 5.23 6.77 -6.45
C ASP A 27 6.50 6.29 -5.72
N GLU A 28 7.50 7.16 -5.54
CA GLU A 28 8.70 6.85 -4.75
C GLU A 28 8.35 6.46 -3.31
N ARG A 29 7.48 7.23 -2.65
CA ARG A 29 7.03 6.94 -1.27
C ARG A 29 6.22 5.65 -1.22
N PHE A 30 5.35 5.41 -2.20
CA PHE A 30 4.61 4.17 -2.32
C PHE A 30 5.56 2.97 -2.38
N HIS A 31 6.54 2.98 -3.30
CA HIS A 31 7.48 1.85 -3.41
C HIS A 31 8.33 1.67 -2.15
N GLN A 32 8.72 2.75 -1.47
CA GLN A 32 9.42 2.67 -0.18
C GLN A 32 8.55 2.00 0.89
N ALA A 33 7.28 2.37 0.99
CA ALA A 33 6.33 1.78 1.92
C ALA A 33 6.10 0.28 1.62
N ILE A 34 5.91 -0.08 0.35
CA ILE A 34 5.77 -1.47 -0.09
C ILE A 34 7.04 -2.29 0.22
N HIS A 35 8.23 -1.73 0.00
CA HIS A 35 9.48 -2.39 0.35
C HIS A 35 9.57 -2.71 1.84
N VAL A 36 9.19 -1.77 2.70
CA VAL A 36 9.15 -1.98 4.17
C VAL A 36 8.12 -3.05 4.53
N ALA A 37 6.89 -2.95 4.01
CA ALA A 37 5.82 -3.91 4.27
C ALA A 37 6.23 -5.34 3.89
N PHE A 38 6.79 -5.54 2.69
CA PHE A 38 7.25 -6.85 2.24
C PHE A 38 8.52 -7.34 2.97
N GLY A 39 9.35 -6.44 3.46
CA GLY A 39 10.49 -6.79 4.32
C GLY A 39 10.05 -7.34 5.68
N GLN A 40 8.91 -6.87 6.21
CA GLN A 40 8.40 -7.25 7.52
C GLN A 40 7.42 -8.43 7.47
N LEU A 41 6.52 -8.44 6.49
CA LEU A 41 5.39 -9.39 6.41
C LEU A 41 5.53 -10.41 5.27
N GLY A 42 6.53 -10.24 4.41
CA GLY A 42 6.69 -11.02 3.18
C GLY A 42 5.82 -10.50 2.03
N PRO A 43 6.04 -10.98 0.79
CA PRO A 43 5.35 -10.48 -0.41
C PRO A 43 3.93 -11.07 -0.62
N SER A 44 3.51 -12.05 0.18
CA SER A 44 2.20 -12.73 0.05
C SER A 44 1.08 -12.02 0.82
N ILE A 45 1.04 -10.68 0.75
CA ILE A 45 0.00 -9.83 1.36
C ILE A 45 -1.20 -9.81 0.42
N SER A 46 -2.41 -10.07 0.92
CA SER A 46 -3.63 -10.08 0.10
C SER A 46 -4.06 -8.66 -0.32
N PRO A 47 -4.76 -8.52 -1.46
CA PRO A 47 -5.37 -7.25 -1.85
C PRO A 47 -6.33 -6.69 -0.80
N GLU A 48 -7.11 -7.55 -0.15
CA GLU A 48 -8.08 -7.17 0.88
C GLU A 48 -7.41 -6.58 2.12
N ASP A 49 -6.28 -7.15 2.53
CA ASP A 49 -5.52 -6.64 3.67
C ASP A 49 -4.84 -5.29 3.34
N PHE A 50 -4.32 -5.13 2.10
CA PHE A 50 -3.84 -3.82 1.64
C PHE A 50 -4.95 -2.78 1.63
N GLU A 51 -6.11 -3.12 1.07
CA GLU A 51 -7.27 -2.23 1.01
C GLU A 51 -7.72 -1.81 2.41
N GLN A 52 -7.82 -2.76 3.34
CA GLN A 52 -8.20 -2.51 4.72
C GLN A 52 -7.20 -1.59 5.43
N ALA A 53 -5.89 -1.86 5.31
CA ALA A 53 -4.86 -1.03 5.95
C ALA A 53 -4.86 0.41 5.39
N ILE A 54 -4.98 0.57 4.07
CA ILE A 54 -5.07 1.89 3.45
C ILE A 54 -6.30 2.65 3.95
N LYS A 55 -7.47 2.01 3.98
CA LYS A 55 -8.71 2.62 4.49
C LYS A 55 -8.58 3.03 5.95
N ASN A 56 -7.97 2.20 6.80
CA ASN A 56 -7.74 2.52 8.21
C ASN A 56 -6.89 3.79 8.34
N VAL A 57 -5.72 3.85 7.68
CA VAL A 57 -4.83 5.02 7.74
C VAL A 57 -5.51 6.27 7.17
N LEU A 58 -6.27 6.16 6.08
CA LEU A 58 -6.93 7.30 5.45
C LEU A 58 -8.10 7.82 6.28
N SER A 59 -8.92 6.95 6.89
CA SER A 59 -10.05 7.36 7.72
C SER A 59 -9.62 8.14 8.98
N GLU A 60 -8.46 7.80 9.55
CA GLU A 60 -7.87 8.56 10.66
C GLU A 60 -7.37 9.96 10.23
N ARG A 61 -6.95 10.11 8.97
CA ARG A 61 -6.24 11.31 8.49
C ARG A 61 -7.11 12.27 7.68
N TYR A 62 -8.05 11.74 6.91
CA TYR A 62 -8.89 12.45 5.95
C TYR A 62 -10.36 12.02 6.13
N PRO A 63 -10.94 12.22 7.32
CA PRO A 63 -12.30 11.74 7.61
C PRO A 63 -13.31 12.32 6.63
N GLY A 64 -14.16 11.46 6.06
CA GLY A 64 -15.24 11.84 5.15
C GLY A 64 -14.84 11.93 3.67
N GLN A 65 -13.59 11.63 3.31
CA GLN A 65 -13.12 11.62 1.92
C GLN A 65 -12.99 10.21 1.31
N GLU A 66 -13.39 9.17 2.05
CA GLU A 66 -13.14 7.76 1.71
C GLU A 66 -13.73 7.39 0.35
N LYS A 67 -14.94 7.90 0.07
CA LYS A 67 -15.63 7.63 -1.21
C LYS A 67 -14.95 8.29 -2.40
N SER A 68 -14.31 9.44 -2.22
CA SER A 68 -13.59 10.14 -3.29
C SER A 68 -12.25 9.48 -3.63
N MET A 69 -11.74 8.63 -2.74
CA MET A 69 -10.43 8.00 -2.85
C MET A 69 -10.50 6.55 -3.36
N SER A 70 -11.70 5.96 -3.54
CA SER A 70 -11.88 4.54 -3.88
C SER A 70 -11.02 4.08 -5.06
N ASP A 71 -11.08 4.82 -6.17
CA ASP A 71 -10.39 4.46 -7.41
C ASP A 71 -8.86 4.55 -7.24
N SER A 72 -8.41 5.47 -6.39
CA SER A 72 -6.99 5.59 -6.05
C SER A 72 -6.54 4.44 -5.16
N ILE A 73 -7.35 4.06 -4.16
CA ILE A 73 -7.08 2.90 -3.30
C ILE A 73 -6.97 1.63 -4.15
N GLU A 74 -7.97 1.36 -4.99
CA GLU A 74 -7.99 0.18 -5.89
C GLU A 74 -6.75 0.15 -6.78
N HIS A 75 -6.36 1.29 -7.37
CA HIS A 75 -5.17 1.38 -8.20
C HIS A 75 -3.89 0.95 -7.46
N PHE A 76 -3.67 1.44 -6.24
CA PHE A 76 -2.46 1.13 -5.49
C PHE A 76 -2.49 -0.25 -4.84
N VAL A 77 -3.67 -0.77 -4.47
CA VAL A 77 -3.85 -2.16 -4.02
C VAL A 77 -3.41 -3.12 -5.13
N ARG A 78 -3.94 -2.95 -6.35
CA ARG A 78 -3.57 -3.79 -7.49
C ARG A 78 -2.07 -3.71 -7.79
N ARG A 79 -1.50 -2.50 -7.72
CA ARG A 79 -0.06 -2.29 -7.95
C ARG A 79 0.79 -3.00 -6.89
N ALA A 80 0.35 -3.03 -5.64
CA ALA A 80 1.05 -3.75 -4.57
C ALA A 80 0.99 -5.28 -4.79
N GLU A 81 -0.17 -5.81 -5.18
CA GLU A 81 -0.35 -7.22 -5.55
C GLU A 81 0.54 -7.64 -6.74
N GLU A 82 0.60 -6.81 -7.79
CA GLU A 82 1.47 -7.04 -8.96
C GLU A 82 2.95 -7.13 -8.55
N ILE A 83 3.42 -6.24 -7.67
CA ILE A 83 4.81 -6.27 -7.16
C ILE A 83 5.04 -7.51 -6.29
N GLY A 84 4.10 -7.84 -5.39
CA GLY A 84 4.21 -9.02 -4.54
C GLY A 84 4.28 -10.31 -5.34
N SER A 85 3.44 -10.44 -6.36
CA SER A 85 3.42 -11.58 -7.29
C SER A 85 4.75 -11.71 -8.03
N TYR A 86 5.26 -10.61 -8.60
CA TYR A 86 6.57 -10.61 -9.25
C TYR A 86 7.70 -11.04 -8.32
N LEU A 87 7.71 -10.55 -7.07
CA LEU A 87 8.73 -10.92 -6.08
C LEU A 87 8.67 -12.39 -5.68
N LEU A 88 7.48 -13.00 -5.65
CA LEU A 88 7.32 -14.43 -5.42
C LEU A 88 7.87 -15.22 -6.61
N ASP A 89 7.53 -14.84 -7.83
CA ASP A 89 8.00 -15.51 -9.05
C ASP A 89 9.52 -15.51 -9.12
N VAL A 90 10.16 -14.34 -8.97
CA VAL A 90 11.63 -14.24 -9.06
C VAL A 90 12.38 -14.89 -7.90
N ARG A 91 11.75 -15.05 -6.73
CA ARG A 91 12.31 -15.83 -5.61
C ARG A 91 12.25 -17.33 -5.87
N ASN A 92 11.23 -17.79 -6.58
CA ASN A 92 11.01 -19.19 -6.94
C ASN A 92 11.82 -19.63 -8.18
N LEU A 93 12.42 -18.69 -8.93
CA LEU A 93 13.36 -18.98 -10.02
C LEU A 93 14.78 -19.36 -9.54
N ARG A 94 14.95 -19.80 -8.29
CA ARG A 94 16.24 -20.22 -7.72
C ARG A 94 16.53 -21.70 -7.91
#